data_AF-A0AAJ6E8W0-F1
#
_entry.id   AF-A0AAJ6E8W0-F1
#
_cell.length_a   1.000
_cell.length_b   1.000
_cell.length_c   1.000
_cell.angle_alpha   90.00
_cell.angle_beta   90.00
_cell.angle_gamma   90.00
#
_symmetry.space_group_name_H-M   'P 1'
#
loop_
_entity.id
_entity.type
_entity.pdbx_description
1 polymer ?
#
loop_
_entity_poly.entity_id
_entity_poly.type
_entity_poly.pdbx_seq_one_letter_code
_entity_poly.pdbx_strand_id
1 'polypeptide(L)' 'MNPIDLVVTVCAVLSPATCEEQHLVFSYAGSPAQCSMAAPPYIAQWIGEHPKWQAVRWRCEYPHTHDKA' A
#
# COMPACT_ATOMS: atom_id res chain seq x y z
N MET A 1 18.62 3.15 -7.63
CA MET A 1 17.41 3.61 -6.90
C MET A 1 17.07 2.52 -5.91
N ASN A 2 17.02 2.83 -4.62
CA ASN A 2 16.49 1.87 -3.65
C ASN A 2 14.98 1.78 -3.92
N PRO A 3 14.43 0.59 -4.23
CA PRO A 3 12.99 0.47 -4.32
C PRO A 3 12.39 0.87 -2.96
N ILE A 4 11.18 1.40 -2.96
CA ILE A 4 10.38 1.60 -1.75
C ILE A 4 9.06 0.93 -2.03
N ASP A 5 8.59 0.12 -1.10
CA ASP A 5 7.30 -0.54 -1.21
C ASP A 5 6.24 0.26 -0.48
N LEU A 6 5.10 0.47 -1.15
CA LEU A 6 3.90 1.01 -0.55
C LEU A 6 3.01 -0.15 -0.09
N VAL A 7 3.00 -0.38 1.22
CA VAL A 7 2.16 -1.42 1.84
C VAL A 7 0.89 -0.77 2.37
N VAL A 8 -0.25 -1.24 1.86
CA VAL A 8 -1.57 -0.74 2.22
C VAL A 8 -2.35 -1.85 2.90
N THR A 9 -2.80 -1.60 4.13
CA THR A 9 -3.77 -2.47 4.78
C THR A 9 -5.15 -2.09 4.28
N VAL A 10 -5.84 -3.04 3.68
CA VAL A 10 -7.20 -2.88 3.18
C VAL A 10 -8.13 -3.85 3.87
N CYS A 11 -9.38 -3.47 4.09
CA CYS A 11 -10.42 -4.35 4.63
C CYS A 11 -11.57 -4.48 3.64
N ALA A 12 -12.21 -5.65 3.62
CA ALA A 12 -13.34 -5.91 2.73
C ALA A 12 -14.55 -5.06 3.14
N VAL A 13 -15.15 -4.35 2.19
CA VAL A 13 -16.30 -3.46 2.45
C VAL A 13 -17.49 -4.23 3.03
N LEU A 14 -17.73 -5.45 2.53
CA LEU A 14 -18.85 -6.30 2.97
C LEU A 14 -18.51 -7.14 4.23
N SER A 15 -17.24 -7.19 4.64
CA SER A 15 -16.80 -7.90 5.85
C SER A 15 -15.62 -7.14 6.47
N PRO A 16 -15.89 -6.04 7.21
CA PRO A 16 -14.84 -5.13 7.68
C PRO A 16 -13.80 -5.75 8.62
N ALA A 17 -14.08 -6.93 9.19
CA ALA A 17 -13.13 -7.72 9.98
C ALA A 17 -12.10 -8.48 9.12
N THR A 18 -12.31 -8.56 7.80
CA THR A 18 -11.43 -9.24 6.86
C THR A 18 -10.48 -8.23 6.25
N CYS A 19 -9.22 -8.21 6.70
CA CYS A 19 -8.22 -7.26 6.23
C CYS A 19 -6.97 -7.98 5.70
N GLU A 20 -6.34 -7.37 4.70
CA GLU A 20 -5.17 -7.90 4.01
C GLU A 20 -4.17 -6.77 3.74
N GLU A 21 -2.89 -7.13 3.61
CA GLU A 21 -1.85 -6.21 3.15
C GLU A 21 -1.70 -6.33 1.63
N GLN A 22 -1.77 -5.19 0.96
CA GLN A 22 -1.59 -5.05 -0.48
C GLN A 22 -0.31 -4.28 -0.74
N HIS A 23 0.57 -4.87 -1.54
CA HIS A 23 1.83 -4.25 -1.96
C HIS A 23 1.58 -3.56 -3.29
N LEU A 24 1.39 -2.25 -3.24
CA LEU A 24 1.18 -1.46 -4.44
C LEU A 24 2.53 -1.18 -5.09
N VAL A 25 2.64 -1.44 -6.40
CA VAL A 25 3.83 -1.11 -7.18
C VAL A 25 3.97 0.41 -7.21
N PHE A 26 4.83 0.94 -6.34
CA PHE A 26 5.01 2.37 -6.15
C PHE A 26 6.49 2.72 -6.25
N SER A 27 6.96 2.97 -7.47
CA SER A 27 8.36 3.35 -7.69
C SER A 27 8.60 4.79 -7.26
N TYR A 28 9.03 4.98 -6.01
CA TYR A 28 9.35 6.29 -5.44
C TYR A 28 10.85 6.46 -5.18
N ALA A 29 11.43 7.56 -5.65
CA ALA A 29 12.85 7.85 -5.56
C ALA A 29 13.21 8.84 -4.43
N GLY A 30 12.61 8.67 -3.24
CA GLY A 30 12.86 9.52 -2.06
C GLY A 30 12.92 8.71 -0.77
N SER A 31 12.64 9.31 0.38
CA SER A 31 12.62 8.60 1.67
C SER A 31 11.25 7.93 1.94
N PRO A 32 11.16 6.93 2.84
CA PRO A 32 9.88 6.32 3.23
C PRO A 32 8.86 7.32 3.79
N ALA A 33 9.33 8.36 4.50
CA ALA A 33 8.48 9.43 4.99
C ALA A 33 7.87 10.26 3.84
N GLN A 34 8.69 10.61 2.84
CA GLN A 34 8.23 11.32 1.65
C GLN A 34 7.27 10.46 0.82
N CYS A 35 7.55 9.16 0.69
CA CYS A 35 6.65 8.20 0.06
C CYS A 35 5.28 8.16 0.75
N SER A 36 5.25 8.10 2.08
CA SER A 36 3.99 8.02 2.86
C SER A 36 3.13 9.28 2.69
N MET A 37 3.76 10.45 2.50
CA MET A 37 3.06 11.70 2.17
C MET A 37 2.54 11.72 0.73
N ALA A 38 3.26 11.10 -0.22
CA ALA A 38 2.87 11.05 -1.62
C ALA A 38 1.86 9.94 -1.96
N ALA A 39 1.71 8.93 -1.09
CA ALA A 39 0.90 7.74 -1.32
C ALA A 39 -0.64 7.95 -1.48
N PRO A 40 -1.32 8.87 -0.75
CA PRO A 40 -2.78 8.96 -0.76
C PRO A 40 -3.47 8.99 -2.14
N PRO A 41 -3.03 9.80 -3.14
CA PRO A 41 -3.66 9.78 -4.46
C PRO A 41 -3.55 8.43 -5.18
N TYR A 42 -2.44 7.71 -5.01
CA TYR A 42 -2.24 6.38 -5.60
C TYR A 42 -3.13 5.33 -4.93
N ILE A 43 -3.25 5.39 -3.61
CA ILE A 43 -4.17 4.54 -2.84
C ILE A 43 -5.62 4.80 -3.27
N ALA A 44 -6.01 6.06 -3.43
CA ALA A 44 -7.36 6.43 -3.87
C ALA A 44 -7.68 5.88 -5.27
N GLN A 45 -6.73 5.97 -6.21
CA GLN A 45 -6.87 5.37 -7.54
C GLN A 45 -7.07 3.85 -7.43
N TRP A 46 -6.22 3.17 -6.67
CA TRP A 46 -6.31 1.71 -6.52
C TRP A 46 -7.64 1.26 -5.90
N ILE A 47 -8.13 1.97 -4.87
CA ILE A 47 -9.46 1.71 -4.27
C ILE A 47 -10.57 1.91 -5.31
N GLY A 48 -10.47 2.95 -6.15
CA GLY A 48 -11.42 3.19 -7.23
C GLY A 48 -11.49 2.03 -8.23
N GLU A 49 -10.36 1.38 -8.49
CA GLU A 49 -10.28 0.17 -9.32
C GLU A 49 -10.72 -1.10 -8.57
N HIS A 50 -10.71 -1.09 -7.23
CA HIS A 50 -10.98 -2.24 -6.37
C HIS A 50 -12.08 -1.94 -5.34
N PRO A 51 -13.34 -1.72 -5.76
CA PRO A 51 -14.41 -1.21 -4.90
C PRO A 51 -14.84 -2.16 -3.76
N LYS A 52 -14.39 -3.42 -3.79
CA LYS A 52 -14.61 -4.39 -2.70
C LYS A 52 -13.74 -4.12 -1.47
N TRP A 53 -12.74 -3.26 -1.60
CA TRP A 53 -11.74 -2.97 -0.58
C TRP A 53 -11.82 -1.52 -0.12
N GLN A 54 -11.51 -1.29 1.15
CA GLN A 54 -11.32 0.02 1.74
C GLN A 54 -9.93 0.08 2.39
N ALA A 55 -9.12 1.08 2.07
CA ALA A 55 -7.84 1.27 2.78
C ALA A 55 -8.08 1.83 4.18
N VAL A 56 -7.41 1.22 5.17
CA VAL A 56 -7.53 1.61 6.58
C VAL A 56 -6.20 2.09 7.16
N ARG A 57 -5.07 1.69 6.56
CA ARG A 57 -3.72 2.10 6.97
C ARG A 57 -2.77 1.94 5.79
N TRP A 58 -1.71 2.75 5.75
CA TRP A 58 -0.61 2.54 4.81
C TRP A 58 0.72 2.90 5.46
N ARG A 59 1.79 2.35 4.91
CA ARG A 59 3.18 2.68 5.24
C ARG A 59 4.04 2.51 4.00
N CYS A 60 5.13 3.25 3.97
CA CYS A 60 6.21 2.95 3.05
C CYS A 60 7.37 2.33 3.81
N GLU A 61 7.96 1.30 3.24
CA GLU A 61 9.12 0.62 3.78
C GLU A 61 10.15 0.39 2.68
N TYR A 62 11.41 0.24 3.07
CA TYR A 62 12.39 -0.29 2.14
C TYR A 62 12.04 -1.77 1.89
N PRO A 63 12.23 -2.28 0.66
CA PRO A 63 11.93 -3.65 0.33
C PRO A 63 12.71 -4.55 1.27
N HIS A 64 11.97 -5.24 2.13
CA HIS A 64 12.53 -6.36 2.86
C HIS A 64 12.61 -7.52 1.87
N THR A 65 13.79 -8.14 1.74
CA THR A 65 14.01 -9.37 0.95
C THR A 65 13.30 -10.58 1.56
N HIS A 66 12.01 -10.45 1.84
CA HIS A 66 11.16 -11.53 2.33
C HIS A 66 10.24 -11.97 1.20
N ASP A 67 10.87 -12.41 0.10
CA ASP A 67 10.34 -13.50 -0.69
C ASP A 67 10.06 -14.64 0.30
N LYS A 68 8.78 -14.89 0.60
CA LYS A 68 8.42 -16.16 1.23
C LYS A 68 8.68 -17.25 0.20
N ALA A 69 9.72 -18.03 0.50
CA ALA A 69 9.93 -19.38 -0.02
C ALA A 69 8.68 -20.26 0.12
#